data_AF-Q76N53-F1
#
_entry.id   AF-Q76N53-F1
#
_cell.length_a   1.000
_cell.length_b   1.000
_cell.length_c   1.000
_cell.angle_alpha   90.00
_cell.angle_beta   90.00
_cell.angle_gamma   90.00
#
_symmetry.space_group_name_H-M   'P 1'
#
loop_
_entity.id
_entity.type
_entity.pdbx_description
1 polymer ?
#
loop_
_entity_poly.entity_id
_entity_poly.type
_entity_poly.pdbx_seq_one_letter_code
_entity_poly.pdbx_strand_id
1 'polypeptide(L)' 'NVPYRIRVRLSRKRNEDEDSPNKLYTLVTYVPVTTFKNLQTVNVDEN' A
#
# COMPACT_ATOMS: atom_id res chain seq x y z
N ASN A 1 -4.92 0.74 -22.00
CA ASN A 1 -4.10 1.94 -21.72
C ASN A 1 -3.84 1.99 -20.22
N VAL A 2 -2.64 1.63 -19.76
CA VAL A 2 -2.30 1.51 -18.32
C VAL A 2 -1.51 2.74 -17.89
N PRO A 3 -1.81 3.35 -16.72
CA PRO A 3 -1.07 4.53 -16.27
C PRO A 3 0.40 4.21 -16.00
N TYR A 4 1.29 5.13 -16.37
CA TYR A 4 2.74 4.99 -16.13
C TYR A 4 3.13 5.09 -14.65
N ARG A 5 2.31 5.75 -13.82
CA ARG A 5 2.58 5.95 -12.38
C ARG A 5 1.28 5.82 -11.59
N ILE A 6 1.35 5.16 -10.44
CA ILE A 6 0.25 5.00 -9.49
C ILE A 6 0.79 5.32 -8.09
N ARG A 7 0.03 6.08 -7.30
CA ARG A 7 0.34 6.29 -5.88
C ARG A 7 -0.45 5.26 -5.10
N VAL A 8 0.24 4.52 -4.25
CA VAL A 8 -0.35 3.47 -3.42
C VAL A 8 0.03 3.68 -1.96
N ARG A 9 -0.83 3.22 -1.06
CA ARG A 9 -0.52 3.06 0.36
C ARG A 9 -0.39 1.57 0.66
N LEU A 10 0.71 1.22 1.33
CA LEU A 10 1.01 -0.12 1.78
C LEU A 10 0.74 -0.19 3.29
N SER A 11 -0.04 -1.17 3.73
CA SER A 11 -0.26 -1.46 5.16
C SER A 11 0.10 -2.91 5.42
N ARG A 12 0.97 -3.15 6.40
CA ARG A 12 1.39 -4.49 6.81
C ARG A 12 0.46 -4.96 7.94
N LYS A 13 -0.32 -6.00 7.69
CA LYS A 13 -1.32 -6.51 8.63
C LYS A 13 -1.01 -7.95 9.05
N ARG A 14 -1.53 -8.36 10.21
CA ARG A 14 -1.50 -9.77 10.61
C ARG A 14 -2.45 -10.58 9.76
N ASN A 15 -1.97 -11.74 9.32
CA ASN A 15 -2.83 -12.71 8.66
C ASN A 15 -3.55 -13.53 9.74
N GLU A 16 -4.87 -13.58 9.66
CA GLU A 16 -5.74 -14.36 10.56
C GLU A 16 -6.03 -15.77 9.99
N ASP A 17 -5.57 -16.05 8.77
CA ASP A 17 -5.63 -17.38 8.18
C ASP A 17 -4.59 -18.31 8.84
N GLU A 18 -5.07 -19.25 9.65
CA GLU A 18 -4.24 -20.20 10.41
C GLU A 18 -3.45 -21.16 9.51
N ASP A 19 -3.94 -21.43 8.29
CA ASP A 19 -3.30 -22.34 7.34
C ASP A 19 -2.25 -21.62 6.47
N SER A 20 -2.16 -20.29 6.55
CA SER A 20 -1.18 -19.52 5.78
C SER A 20 0.24 -19.71 6.33
N PRO A 21 1.23 -20.03 5.47
CA PRO A 21 2.63 -20.12 5.90
C PRO A 21 3.21 -18.76 6.32
N ASN A 22 2.56 -17.65 5.94
CA ASN A 22 2.98 -16.29 6.27
C ASN A 22 2.05 -15.66 7.32
N LYS A 23 2.64 -15.23 8.45
CA LYS A 23 1.93 -14.54 9.55
C LYS A 23 1.43 -13.13 9.22
N LEU A 24 1.92 -12.55 8.12
CA LEU A 24 1.68 -11.15 7.76
C LEU A 24 1.40 -11.04 6.27
N TYR A 25 0.59 -10.06 5.89
CA TYR A 25 0.35 -9.70 4.50
C TYR A 25 0.44 -8.19 4.32
N THR A 26 0.64 -7.76 3.07
CA THR A 26 0.66 -6.34 2.71
C THR A 26 -0.61 -6.01 1.95
N LEU A 27 -1.47 -5.18 2.54
CA LEU A 27 -2.63 -4.61 1.87
C LEU A 27 -2.19 -3.38 1.07
N VAL A 28 -2.39 -3.44 -0.24
CA VAL A 28 -2.11 -2.32 -1.16
C VAL A 28 -3.42 -1.60 -1.47
N THR A 29 -3.46 -0.29 -1.22
CA THR A 29 -4.62 0.55 -1.53
C THR A 29 -4.22 1.67 -2.47
N TYR A 30 -5.09 1.96 -3.44
CA TYR A 30 -4.88 3.09 -4.35
C TYR A 30 -5.10 4.41 -3.62
N VAL A 31 -4.21 5.38 -3.86
CA VAL A 31 -4.34 6.75 -3.35
C VAL A 31 -4.48 7.70 -4.54
N PRO A 32 -5.65 8.33 -4.74
CA PRO A 32 -5.81 9.31 -5.80
C PRO A 32 -4.92 10.52 -5.53
N VAL A 33 -4.14 10.92 -6.53
CA VAL A 33 -3.30 12.12 -6.51
C VAL A 33 -3.43 12.87 -7.83
N THR A 34 -3.45 14.19 -7.77
CA THR A 34 -3.55 15.06 -8.95
C THR A 34 -2.22 15.22 -9.68
N THR A 35 -1.08 15.07 -8.97
CA THR A 35 0.26 15.16 -9.53
C THR A 35 1.22 14.22 -8.81
N PHE A 36 2.23 13.74 -9.53
CA PHE A 36 3.30 12.91 -8.98
C PHE A 36 4.62 13.68 -8.77
N LYS A 37 4.65 14.99 -9.04
CA LYS A 37 5.84 15.82 -8.85
C LYS A 37 6.14 15.95 -7.35
N ASN A 38 7.42 15.81 -6.98
CA ASN A 38 7.94 15.92 -5.62
C ASN A 38 7.35 14.96 -4.58
N LEU A 39 6.55 13.96 -4.99
CA LEU A 39 6.08 12.91 -4.09
C LEU A 39 7.16 11.85 -3.90
N GLN A 40 7.65 11.71 -2.67
CA GLN A 40 8.56 10.64 -2.25
C GLN A 40 7.82 9.58 -1.43
N THR A 41 8.51 8.50 -1.11
CA THR A 41 8.00 7.52 -0.14
C THR A 41 7.94 8.16 1.23
N VAL A 42 6.78 8.04 1.89
CA VAL A 42 6.57 8.56 3.25
C VAL A 42 5.92 7.47 4.08
N ASN A 43 6.26 7.44 5.36
CA ASN A 43 5.53 6.64 6.33
C ASN A 43 4.18 7.30 6.59
N VAL A 44 3.14 6.48 6.78
CA VAL A 44 1.80 6.95 7.07
C VAL A 44 1.40 6.38 8.42
N ASP A 45 0.97 7.23 9.33
CA ASP A 45 0.53 6.80 10.65
C ASP A 45 -0.77 5.99 10.55
N GLU A 46 -0.90 5.00 11.43
CA GLU A 46 -2.14 4.28 11.65
C GLU A 46 -2.99 5.10 12.60
N ASN A 47 -4.13 5.61 12.11
CA ASN A 47 -5.18 6.21 12.92
C ASN A 47 -6.10 5.11 13.47
#